data_AF-A0A842TQ58-F1
#
_entry.id   AF-A0A842TQ58-F1
#
_cell.length_a   1.000
_cell.length_b   1.000
_cell.length_c   1.000
_cell.angle_alpha   90.00
_cell.angle_beta   90.00
_cell.angle_gamma   90.00
#
_symmetry.space_group_name_H-M   'P 1'
#
loop_
_entity.id
_entity.type
_entity.pdbx_description
1 polymer ?
#
loop_
_entity_poly.entity_id
_entity_poly.type
_entity_poly.pdbx_seq_one_letter_code
_entity_poly.pdbx_strand_id
1 'polypeptide(L)' 'MKKEDIAFLEQMIKSLEDAEVKLEEANKNKDHEKFRKTKKFMMDIQKQMDSTIQ' A
#
# COMPACT_ATOMS: atom_id res chain seq x y z
N MET A 1 -0.01 20.51 -5.68
CA MET A 1 0.63 19.77 -4.57
C MET A 1 1.45 20.70 -3.70
N LYS A 2 1.19 20.65 -2.39
CA LYS A 2 1.94 21.30 -1.32
C LYS A 2 3.07 20.38 -0.84
N LYS A 3 4.02 20.93 -0.07
CA LYS A 3 5.12 20.16 0.55
C LYS A 3 4.60 19.05 1.47
N GLU A 4 3.48 19.30 2.15
CA GLU A 4 2.78 18.33 3.00
C GLU A 4 2.27 17.13 2.20
N ASP A 5 1.74 17.36 0.99
CA ASP A 5 1.27 16.29 0.09
C ASP A 5 2.43 15.40 -0.34
N ILE A 6 3.62 15.99 -0.60
CA ILE A 6 4.82 15.22 -0.96
C ILE A 6 5.26 14.30 0.18
N ALA A 7 5.37 14.84 1.40
CA ALA A 7 5.76 14.04 2.57
C ALA A 7 4.74 12.93 2.88
N PHE A 8 3.45 13.22 2.69
CA PHE A 8 2.39 12.23 2.80
C PHE A 8 2.53 11.11 1.76
N LEU A 9 2.77 11.45 0.48
CA LEU A 9 2.97 10.48 -0.59
C LEU A 9 4.21 9.61 -0.36
N GLU A 10 5.32 10.17 0.16
CA GLU A 10 6.51 9.40 0.55
C GLU A 10 6.18 8.34 1.61
N GLN A 11 5.36 8.67 2.60
CA GLN A 11 4.91 7.71 3.62
C GLN A 11 4.00 6.61 3.03
N MET A 12 3.14 6.96 2.07
CA MET A 12 2.29 6.00 1.38
C MET A 12 3.11 5.02 0.52
N ILE A 13 4.13 5.52 -0.20
CA ILE A 13 5.07 4.68 -0.97
C ILE A 13 5.74 3.66 -0.06
N LYS A 14 6.30 4.11 1.07
CA LYS A 14 6.93 3.20 2.05
C LYS A 14 5.96 2.15 2.58
N SER A 15 4.70 2.54 2.82
CA SER A 15 3.67 1.61 3.27
C SER A 15 3.31 0.54 2.21
N LEU A 16 3.39 0.90 0.92
CA LEU A 16 3.20 -0.04 -0.19
C LEU A 16 4.38 -1.01 -0.32
N GLU A 17 5.62 -0.54 -0.18
CA GLU A 17 6.83 -1.38 -0.19
C GLU A 17 6.77 -2.43 0.94
N ASP A 18 6.41 -2.01 2.16
CA ASP A 18 6.24 -2.92 3.30
C ASP A 18 5.09 -3.92 3.07
N ALA A 19 4.01 -3.49 2.40
CA ALA A 19 2.87 -4.35 2.09
C ALA A 19 3.19 -5.38 1.01
N GLU A 20 4.02 -5.03 0.02
CA GLU A 20 4.47 -5.94 -1.03
C GLU A 20 5.21 -7.15 -0.44
N VAL A 21 6.16 -6.90 0.48
CA VAL A 21 6.89 -7.98 1.18
C VAL A 21 5.91 -8.90 1.91
N LYS A 22 4.95 -8.34 2.65
CA LYS A 22 3.93 -9.12 3.37
C LYS A 22 3.00 -9.89 2.44
N LEU A 23 2.71 -9.34 1.26
CA LEU A 23 1.87 -9.98 0.26
C LEU A 23 2.59 -11.20 -0.33
N GLU A 24 3.88 -11.07 -0.64
CA GLU A 24 4.67 -12.16 -1.17
C GLU A 24 4.89 -13.28 -0.13
N GLU A 25 5.13 -12.93 1.13
CA GLU A 25 5.14 -13.90 2.24
C GLU A 25 3.82 -14.66 2.36
N ALA A 26 2.69 -13.95 2.32
CA ALA A 26 1.37 -14.57 2.38
C ALA A 26 1.13 -15.52 1.20
N ASN A 27 1.57 -15.13 0.00
CA ASN A 27 1.49 -15.97 -1.19
C ASN A 27 2.36 -17.23 -1.07
N LYS A 28 3.62 -17.09 -0.64
CA LYS A 28 4.54 -18.21 -0.41
C LYS A 28 3.99 -19.21 0.59
N ASN A 29 3.39 -18.71 1.67
CA ASN A 29 2.79 -19.54 2.73
C ASN A 29 1.39 -20.08 2.38
N LYS A 30 0.84 -19.75 1.20
CA LYS A 30 -0.54 -20.04 0.80
C LYS A 30 -1.58 -19.52 1.80
N ASP A 31 -1.24 -18.46 2.54
CA ASP A 31 -2.14 -17.78 3.46
C ASP A 31 -3.05 -16.84 2.64
N HIS A 32 -4.13 -17.42 2.12
CA HIS A 32 -5.08 -16.71 1.26
C HIS A 32 -5.80 -15.57 1.98
N GLU A 33 -6.00 -15.66 3.30
CA GLU A 33 -6.66 -14.60 4.06
C GLU A 33 -5.75 -13.40 4.20
N LYS A 34 -4.51 -13.61 4.65
CA LYS A 34 -3.50 -12.55 4.75
C LYS A 34 -3.24 -11.92 3.39
N PHE A 35 -3.13 -12.74 2.34
CA PHE A 35 -2.96 -12.23 0.97
C PHE A 35 -4.09 -11.27 0.57
N ARG A 36 -5.35 -11.67 0.76
CA ARG A 36 -6.52 -10.83 0.41
C ARG A 36 -6.55 -9.54 1.22
N LYS A 37 -6.27 -9.61 2.53
CA LYS A 37 -6.23 -8.43 3.41
C LYS A 37 -5.13 -7.46 3.00
N THR A 38 -3.91 -7.96 2.79
CA THR A 38 -2.77 -7.13 2.35
C THR A 38 -3.05 -6.51 0.98
N LYS A 39 -3.59 -7.28 0.02
CA LYS A 39 -3.96 -6.75 -1.30
C LYS A 39 -5.00 -5.63 -1.19
N LYS A 40 -6.03 -5.79 -0.35
CA LYS A 40 -7.03 -4.76 -0.12
C LYS A 40 -6.42 -3.48 0.47
N PHE A 41 -5.56 -3.63 1.47
CA PHE A 41 -4.83 -2.51 2.06
C PHE A 41 -4.01 -1.73 1.03
N MET A 42 -3.28 -2.42 0.15
CA MET A 42 -2.53 -1.77 -0.94
C MET A 42 -3.46 -0.99 -1.89
N MET A 43 -4.60 -1.56 -2.26
CA MET A 43 -5.58 -0.87 -3.11
C MET A 43 -6.18 0.37 -2.44
N ASP A 44 -6.39 0.35 -1.13
CA ASP A 44 -6.92 1.49 -0.38
C ASP A 44 -5.87 2.62 -0.29
N ILE A 45 -4.59 2.30 -0.11
CA ILE A 45 -3.49 3.29 -0.19
C ILE A 45 -3.43 3.91 -1.59
N GLN A 46 -3.46 3.09 -2.64
CA GLN A 46 -3.39 3.57 -4.03
C GLN A 46 -4.50 4.58 -4.34
N LYS A 47 -5.74 4.30 -3.90
CA LYS A 47 -6.85 5.26 -4.05
C LYS A 47 -6.63 6.57 -3.29
N GLN A 48 -6.03 6.50 -2.10
CA GLN A 48 -5.73 7.68 -1.30
C GLN A 48 -4.61 8.52 -1.95
N MET A 49 -3.61 7.87 -2.54
CA MET A 49 -2.58 8.54 -3.35
C MET A 49 -3.18 9.22 -4.58
N ASP A 50 -4.03 8.51 -5.33
CA ASP A 50 -4.71 9.08 -6.52
C ASP A 50 -5.53 10.32 -6.15
N SER A 51 -6.24 10.28 -5.02
CA SER A 51 -7.02 11.42 -4.51
C SER A 51 -6.16 12.61 -4.05
N THR A 52 -4.88 12.38 -3.75
CA THR A 52 -3.93 13.42 -3.34
C THR A 52 -3.24 14.07 -4.54
N ILE A 53 -3.14 13.34 -5.65
CA ILE A 53 -2.52 13.80 -6.90
C ILE A 53 -3.50 14.62 -7.75
N GLN A 54 -4.80 14.31 -7.69
CA GLN A 54 -5.88 15.06 -8.37
C GLN A 54 -6.11 16.45 -7.79
#